data_AF-A0A2M6UQJ7-F1
#
_entry.id   AF-A0A2M6UQJ7-F1
#
_cell.length_a   1.000
_cell.length_b   1.000
_cell.length_c   1.000
_cell.angle_alpha   90.00
_cell.angle_beta   90.00
_cell.angle_gamma   90.00
#
_symmetry.space_group_name_H-M   'P 1'
#
loop_
_entity.id
_entity.type
_entity.pdbx_description
1 polymer ?
#
loop_
_entity_poly.entity_id
_entity_poly.type
_entity_poly.pdbx_seq_one_letter_code
_entity_poly.pdbx_strand_id
1 'polypeptide(L)'
;MQKQLPKSYMTDAEREELRVGGLDQDCIYIAESEAADHAGDDKAAWEWLAMADLPAHTLLFLKSQNGAQFIRDMGFSTKNADKEYGPDWLDKGVMIGGHYF
;
A
#
# COMPACT_ATOMS: atom_id res chain seq x y z
N MET A 1 10.72 1.84 14.05
CA MET A 1 9.68 2.76 14.57
C MET A 1 8.36 2.03 14.53
N GLN A 2 7.61 2.00 15.64
CA GLN A 2 6.18 1.68 15.53
C GLN A 2 5.54 2.85 14.78
N LYS A 3 5.02 2.61 13.57
CA LYS A 3 4.20 3.62 12.88
C LYS A 3 2.97 3.84 13.76
N GLN A 4 2.62 5.10 14.04
CA GLN A 4 1.31 5.37 14.62
C GLN A 4 0.24 4.90 13.64
N LEU A 5 -0.86 4.35 14.17
CA LEU A 5 -1.97 3.97 13.32
C LEU A 5 -2.59 5.24 12.70
N PRO A 6 -2.88 5.24 11.39
CA PRO A 6 -3.60 6.33 10.74
C PRO A 6 -5.00 6.49 11.34
N LYS A 7 -5.68 7.57 10.96
CA LYS A 7 -7.08 7.75 11.35
C LYS A 7 -7.91 6.59 10.79
N SER A 8 -8.50 5.80 11.69
CA SER A 8 -9.38 4.69 11.32
C SER A 8 -10.77 5.21 11.00
N TYR A 9 -11.36 4.67 9.94
CA TYR A 9 -12.74 4.91 9.54
C TYR A 9 -13.63 3.69 9.76
N MET A 10 -13.02 2.55 10.11
CA MET A 10 -13.70 1.35 10.55
C MET A 10 -13.78 1.26 12.07
N THR A 11 -14.87 0.71 12.57
CA THR A 11 -15.01 0.34 13.97
C THR A 11 -14.21 -0.93 14.29
N ASP A 12 -13.91 -1.14 15.57
CA ASP A 12 -13.29 -2.40 16.03
C ASP A 12 -14.13 -3.63 15.65
N ALA A 13 -15.47 -3.49 15.64
CA ALA A 13 -16.39 -4.56 15.29
C ALA A 13 -16.28 -4.96 13.81
N GLU A 14 -16.23 -3.98 12.90
CA GLU A 14 -16.05 -4.25 11.46
C GLU A 14 -14.70 -4.90 11.18
N ARG A 15 -13.62 -4.44 11.83
CA ARG A 15 -12.30 -5.07 11.72
C ARG A 15 -12.29 -6.52 12.22
N GLU A 16 -13.00 -6.81 13.31
CA GLU A 16 -13.11 -8.16 13.83
C GLU A 16 -13.96 -9.07 12.93
N GLU A 17 -15.03 -8.55 12.34
CA GLU A 17 -15.84 -9.29 11.36
C GLU A 17 -14.98 -9.73 10.16
N LEU A 18 -14.17 -8.83 9.62
CA LEU A 18 -13.24 -9.14 8.53
C LEU A 18 -12.21 -10.21 8.94
N ARG A 19 -11.67 -10.10 10.15
CA ARG A 19 -10.70 -11.07 10.69
C ARG A 19 -11.33 -12.45 10.87
N VAL A 20 -12.52 -12.54 11.45
CA VAL A 20 -13.28 -13.79 11.61
C VAL A 20 -13.69 -14.36 10.26
N GLY A 21 -13.93 -13.50 9.27
CA GLY A 21 -14.16 -13.85 7.86
C GLY A 21 -12.92 -14.41 7.14
N GLY A 22 -11.75 -14.40 7.79
CA GLY A 22 -10.51 -15.01 7.28
C GLY A 22 -9.58 -14.04 6.56
N LEU A 23 -9.84 -12.72 6.60
CA LEU A 23 -8.89 -11.74 6.08
C LEU A 23 -7.67 -11.61 6.99
N ASP A 24 -6.50 -11.56 6.37
CA ASP A 24 -5.25 -11.28 7.06
C ASP A 24 -5.09 -9.78 7.36
N GLN A 25 -4.02 -9.44 8.08
CA GLN A 25 -3.81 -8.08 8.57
C GLN A 25 -3.54 -7.08 7.43
N ASP A 26 -2.89 -7.50 6.35
CA ASP A 26 -2.65 -6.64 5.19
C ASP A 26 -3.96 -6.35 4.45
N CYS A 27 -4.84 -7.35 4.30
CA CYS A 27 -6.19 -7.17 3.78
C CYS A 27 -7.02 -6.20 4.64
N ILE A 28 -6.88 -6.26 5.98
CA ILE A 28 -7.54 -5.31 6.88
C ILE A 28 -7.02 -3.88 6.68
N TYR A 29 -5.71 -3.70 6.45
CA TYR A 29 -5.17 -2.36 6.14
C TYR A 29 -5.67 -1.82 4.80
N ILE A 30 -5.85 -2.68 3.80
CA ILE A 30 -6.47 -2.30 2.53
C ILE A 30 -7.94 -1.90 2.74
N ALA A 31 -8.70 -2.64 3.57
CA ALA A 31 -10.08 -2.28 3.89
C ALA A 31 -10.18 -0.91 4.63
N GLU A 32 -9.28 -0.62 5.57
CA GLU A 32 -9.20 0.69 6.22
C GLU A 32 -8.84 1.82 5.22
N SER A 33 -7.98 1.51 4.23
CA SER A 33 -7.68 2.44 3.14
C SER A 33 -8.92 2.75 2.31
N GLU A 34 -9.70 1.74 1.93
CA GLU A 34 -10.95 1.91 1.18
C GLU A 34 -12.01 2.68 1.99
N ALA A 35 -12.12 2.40 3.29
CA ALA A 35 -13.03 3.12 4.18
C ALA A 35 -12.67 4.61 4.29
N ALA A 36 -11.38 4.93 4.37
CA ALA A 36 -10.89 6.31 4.38
C ALA A 36 -11.16 7.03 3.05
N ASP A 37 -10.94 6.36 1.91
CA ASP A 37 -11.23 6.90 0.58
C ASP A 37 -12.74 7.20 0.42
N HIS A 38 -13.61 6.26 0.84
CA HIS A 38 -15.06 6.49 0.85
C HIS A 38 -15.49 7.66 1.75
N ALA A 39 -14.74 7.94 2.82
CA ALA A 39 -14.96 9.09 3.68
C ALA A 39 -14.36 10.40 3.14
N GLY A 40 -13.65 10.36 2.00
CA GLY A 40 -12.98 11.50 1.38
C GLY A 40 -11.70 11.95 2.08
N ASP A 41 -11.05 11.05 2.82
CA ASP A 41 -9.76 11.30 3.49
C ASP A 41 -8.64 10.54 2.78
N ASP A 42 -8.23 11.06 1.61
CA ASP A 42 -7.16 10.52 0.78
C ASP A 42 -5.87 10.31 1.57
N LYS A 43 -5.58 11.19 2.53
CA LYS A 43 -4.38 11.08 3.35
C LYS A 43 -4.42 9.81 4.20
N ALA A 44 -5.50 9.60 4.94
CA ALA A 44 -5.67 8.38 5.73
C ALA A 44 -5.72 7.14 4.84
N ALA A 45 -6.32 7.24 3.64
CA ALA A 45 -6.32 6.15 2.67
C ALA A 45 -4.90 5.73 2.30
N TRP A 46 -4.05 6.67 1.87
CA TRP A 46 -2.66 6.38 1.54
C TRP A 46 -1.84 5.89 2.73
N GLU A 47 -2.05 6.46 3.92
CA GLU A 47 -1.36 6.05 5.14
C GLU A 47 -1.69 4.59 5.52
N TRP A 48 -2.96 4.18 5.40
CA TRP A 48 -3.38 2.79 5.61
C TRP A 48 -2.82 1.86 4.54
N LEU A 49 -2.90 2.25 3.26
CA LEU A 49 -2.35 1.44 2.17
C LEU A 49 -0.84 1.22 2.33
N ALA A 50 -0.10 2.23 2.82
CA ALA A 50 1.34 2.13 3.07
C ALA A 50 1.72 1.27 4.28
N MET A 51 0.75 0.78 5.05
CA MET A 51 0.99 -0.22 6.09
C MET A 51 0.97 -1.66 5.57
N ALA A 52 0.32 -1.93 4.44
CA ALA A 52 0.23 -3.27 3.87
C ALA A 52 1.53 -3.68 3.14
N ASP A 53 1.90 -4.96 3.22
CA ASP A 53 2.97 -5.53 2.37
C ASP A 53 2.44 -5.81 0.95
N LEU A 54 2.42 -4.76 0.12
CA LEU A 54 1.81 -4.82 -1.21
C LEU A 54 2.59 -5.72 -2.18
N PRO A 55 1.88 -6.33 -3.16
CA PRO A 55 2.53 -7.01 -4.29
C PRO A 55 3.43 -6.07 -5.10
N ALA A 56 4.48 -6.62 -5.70
CA ALA A 56 5.45 -5.87 -6.49
C ALA A 56 4.78 -5.08 -7.64
N HIS A 57 3.85 -5.70 -8.37
CA HIS A 57 3.14 -5.06 -9.47
C HIS A 57 2.28 -3.87 -9.00
N THR A 58 1.69 -3.93 -7.81
CA THR A 58 0.96 -2.81 -7.21
C THR A 58 1.89 -1.65 -6.91
N LEU A 59 3.06 -1.92 -6.31
CA LEU A 59 4.08 -0.90 -6.04
C LEU A 59 4.60 -0.26 -7.34
N LEU A 60 4.77 -1.07 -8.40
CA LEU A 60 5.18 -0.57 -9.70
C LEU A 60 4.10 0.34 -10.32
N PHE A 61 2.83 -0.05 -10.23
CA PHE A 61 1.71 0.78 -10.65
C PHE A 61 1.69 2.11 -9.87
N LEU A 62 1.80 2.07 -8.55
CA LEU A 62 1.82 3.27 -7.70
C LEU A 62 2.98 4.21 -8.06
N LYS A 63 4.19 3.66 -8.30
CA LYS A 63 5.35 4.45 -8.77
C LYS A 63 5.06 5.09 -10.12
N SER A 64 4.45 4.37 -11.05
CA SER A 64 4.16 4.90 -12.40
C SER A 64 3.20 6.11 -12.37
N GLN A 65 2.29 6.14 -11.40
CA GLN A 65 1.30 7.22 -11.25
C GLN A 65 1.83 8.40 -10.43
N ASN A 66 2.56 8.12 -9.35
CA ASN A 66 2.91 9.12 -8.34
C ASN A 66 4.41 9.44 -8.25
N GLY A 67 5.24 8.67 -8.95
CA GLY A 67 6.70 8.77 -8.90
C GLY A 67 7.33 8.03 -7.71
N ALA A 68 8.64 7.84 -7.79
CA ALA A 68 9.41 7.12 -6.77
C ALA A 68 9.45 7.83 -5.42
N GLN A 69 9.44 9.17 -5.42
CA GLN A 69 9.48 9.95 -4.18
C GLN A 69 8.23 9.73 -3.32
N PHE A 70 7.05 9.59 -3.95
CA PHE A 70 5.81 9.26 -3.25
C PHE A 70 5.91 7.94 -2.47
N ILE A 71 6.47 6.90 -3.10
CA ILE A 71 6.65 5.59 -2.46
C ILE A 71 7.53 5.71 -1.20
N ARG A 72 8.59 6.53 -1.28
CA ARG A 72 9.53 6.79 -0.17
C ARG A 72 8.89 7.63 0.94
N ASP A 73 8.21 8.71 0.57
CA ASP A 73 7.61 9.66 1.53
C ASP A 73 6.47 9.01 2.33
N MET A 74 5.65 8.19 1.67
CA MET A 74 4.60 7.40 2.33
C MET A 74 5.16 6.21 3.12
N GLY A 75 6.40 5.81 2.83
CA GLY A 75 7.08 4.72 3.51
C GLY A 75 6.47 3.35 3.24
N PHE A 76 6.07 3.08 1.99
CA PHE A 76 5.65 1.75 1.56
C PHE A 76 6.79 0.73 1.74
N SER A 77 6.44 -0.49 2.13
CA SER A 77 7.38 -1.62 2.09
C SER A 77 7.75 -1.93 0.64
N THR A 78 9.04 -1.81 0.28
CA THR A 78 9.52 -2.11 -1.08
C THR A 78 10.00 -3.55 -1.23
N LYS A 79 10.01 -4.34 -0.16
CA LYS A 79 10.61 -5.68 -0.10
C LYS A 79 10.20 -6.59 -1.26
N ASN A 80 8.91 -6.61 -1.61
CA ASN A 80 8.41 -7.45 -2.70
C ASN A 80 8.87 -6.96 -4.07
N ALA A 81 8.86 -5.65 -4.31
CA ALA A 81 9.34 -5.05 -5.55
C ALA A 81 10.87 -5.13 -5.67
N ASP A 82 11.62 -4.97 -4.58
CA ASP A 82 13.08 -5.12 -4.56
C ASP A 82 13.49 -6.54 -4.93
N LYS A 83 12.71 -7.55 -4.49
CA LYS A 83 12.92 -8.96 -4.83
C LYS A 83 12.63 -9.25 -6.32
N GLU A 84 11.61 -8.62 -6.89
CA GLU A 84 11.15 -8.92 -8.26
C GLU A 84 11.88 -8.10 -9.33
N TYR A 85 12.08 -6.80 -9.09
CA TYR A 85 12.62 -5.84 -10.07
C TYR A 85 14.05 -5.38 -9.75
N GLY A 86 14.57 -5.79 -8.59
CA GLY A 86 15.86 -5.36 -8.05
C GLY A 86 15.75 -4.14 -7.14
N PRO A 87 16.68 -3.96 -6.19
CA PRO A 87 16.60 -2.91 -5.15
C PRO A 87 16.69 -1.47 -5.69
N ASP A 88 17.06 -1.31 -6.96
CA ASP A 88 17.18 -0.04 -7.68
C ASP A 88 15.93 0.29 -8.52
N TRP A 89 14.85 -0.50 -8.44
CA TRP A 89 13.65 -0.34 -9.26
C TRP A 89 12.93 1.02 -9.12
N LEU A 90 13.11 1.69 -7.98
CA LEU A 90 12.60 3.04 -7.77
C LEU A 90 13.31 4.07 -8.65
N ASP A 91 14.58 3.86 -8.97
CA ASP A 91 15.42 4.85 -9.65
C ASP A 91 15.62 4.56 -11.15
N LYS A 92 15.12 3.42 -11.63
CA LYS A 92 15.18 3.02 -13.05
C LYS A 92 13.82 2.70 -13.62
N GLY A 93 13.72 2.67 -14.95
CA GLY A 93 12.57 2.10 -15.62
C GLY A 93 12.54 0.58 -15.47
N VAL A 94 11.36 0.01 -15.23
CA VAL A 94 11.10 -1.43 -15.22
C VAL A 94 10.38 -1.81 -16.50
N MET A 95 10.91 -2.79 -17.25
CA MET A 95 10.27 -3.28 -18.46
C MET A 95 9.51 -4.58 -18.18
N ILE A 96 8.20 -4.61 -18.40
CA ILE A 96 7.37 -5.81 -18.30
C ILE A 96 6.61 -5.99 -19.61
N GLY A 97 6.80 -7.11 -20.30
CA GLY A 97 6.08 -7.43 -21.54
C GLY A 97 6.23 -6.39 -22.66
N GLY A 98 7.33 -5.62 -22.67
CA GLY A 98 7.59 -4.55 -23.63
C GLY A 98 7.05 -3.17 -23.23
N HIS A 99 6.39 -3.05 -22.08
CA HIS A 99 5.95 -1.77 -21.51
C HIS A 99 6.93 -1.28 -20.45
N TYR A 100 7.24 0.02 -20.46
CA TYR A 100 8.10 0.67 -19.47
C TYR A 100 7.27 1.34 -18.38
N PHE A 101 7.68 1.09 -17.13
CA PHE A 101 7.11 1.63 -15.90
C PHE A 101 8.18 2.32 -15.04
#